data_AF-A0A392PA36-F1
#
_entry.id   AF-A0A392PA36-F1
#
_cell.length_a   1.000
_cell.length_b   1.000
_cell.length_c   1.000
_cell.angle_alpha   90.00
_cell.angle_beta   90.00
_cell.angle_gamma   90.00
#
_symmetry.space_group_name_H-M   'P 1'
#
loop_
_entity.id
_entity.type
_entity.pdbx_description
1 polymer ?
#
loop_
_entity_poly.entity_id
_entity_poly.type
_entity_poly.pdbx_seq_one_letter_code
_entity_poly.pdbx_strand_id
1 'polypeptide(L)'
;AKASFLKAEVDGKNNGSLSEVEFKNLVNRNKALVYMVGKDYVSAVREYEECIERDHSDIVAFNNKALCLMYLRDLSDSIKVLENSLERVPTVALNETLVVNLCSMYELAYVNHSDIKRTLSNWIARVAPDDFDATCTRT
;
A
#
# COMPACT_ATOMS: atom_id res chain seq x y z
N ALA A 1 -21.86 9.88 31.96
CA ALA A 1 -20.80 9.17 32.71
C ALA A 1 -20.89 7.64 32.54
N LYS A 2 -21.99 6.93 32.84
CA LYS A 2 -22.07 5.46 32.64
C LYS A 2 -22.03 4.98 31.18
N ALA A 3 -22.46 5.80 30.22
CA ALA A 3 -22.42 5.46 28.79
C ALA A 3 -21.00 5.51 28.18
N SER A 4 -20.08 6.30 28.75
CA SER A 4 -18.69 6.40 28.30
C SER A 4 -17.81 5.27 28.82
N PHE A 5 -18.19 4.61 29.91
CA PHE A 5 -17.51 3.40 30.41
C PHE A 5 -17.90 2.13 29.63
N LEU A 6 -19.14 2.04 29.13
CA LEU A 6 -19.57 0.93 28.27
C LEU A 6 -18.91 0.97 26.88
N LYS A 7 -18.54 2.16 26.39
CA LYS A 7 -17.85 2.29 25.10
C LYS A 7 -16.39 1.83 25.17
N ALA A 8 -15.74 1.97 26.34
CA ALA A 8 -14.39 1.48 26.59
C ALA A 8 -14.30 -0.05 26.76
N GLU A 9 -15.39 -0.73 27.14
CA GLU A 9 -15.44 -2.20 27.20
C GLU A 9 -15.67 -2.86 25.83
N VAL A 10 -16.20 -2.13 24.85
CA VAL A 10 -16.32 -2.63 23.47
C VAL A 10 -14.97 -2.61 22.74
N ASP A 11 -14.12 -1.65 23.06
CA ASP A 11 -12.75 -1.55 22.53
C ASP A 11 -11.76 -2.54 23.19
N GLY A 12 -12.21 -3.29 24.21
CA GLY A 12 -11.41 -4.24 25.00
C GLY A 12 -11.55 -5.72 24.63
N LYS A 13 -12.20 -6.07 23.51
CA LYS A 13 -12.38 -7.47 23.07
C LYS A 13 -11.91 -7.71 21.64
N ASN A 14 -10.64 -7.44 21.37
CA ASN A 14 -9.91 -8.23 20.37
C ASN A 14 -8.80 -8.99 21.10
N ASN A 15 -9.14 -10.20 21.55
CA ASN A 15 -8.15 -11.25 21.78
C ASN A 15 -7.22 -11.28 20.56
N GLY A 16 -5.90 -11.36 20.75
CA GLY A 16 -4.86 -11.32 19.71
C GLY A 16 -4.88 -12.45 18.67
N SER A 17 -6.06 -12.86 18.22
CA SER A 17 -6.31 -13.71 17.06
C SER A 17 -6.54 -12.80 15.86
N LEU A 18 -5.78 -13.05 14.79
CA LEU A 18 -6.08 -12.49 13.47
C LEU A 18 -7.51 -12.87 13.08
N SER A 19 -8.21 -11.95 12.41
CA SER A 19 -9.44 -12.27 11.71
C SER A 19 -9.18 -13.29 10.60
N GLU A 20 -10.23 -13.96 10.15
CA GLU A 20 -10.12 -14.92 9.05
C GLU A 20 -9.57 -14.26 7.77
N VAL A 21 -9.94 -12.99 7.51
CA VAL A 21 -9.46 -12.22 6.36
C VAL A 21 -7.97 -11.92 6.50
N GLU A 22 -7.53 -11.41 7.65
CA GLU A 22 -6.11 -11.11 7.89
C GLU A 22 -5.25 -12.38 7.80
N PHE A 23 -5.74 -13.51 8.33
CA PHE A 23 -5.04 -14.79 8.23
C PHE A 23 -4.91 -15.26 6.78
N LYS A 24 -5.99 -15.20 5.99
CA LYS A 24 -5.95 -15.55 4.56
C LYS A 24 -5.00 -14.64 3.78
N ASN A 25 -5.05 -13.33 4.03
CA ASN A 25 -4.15 -12.38 3.37
C ASN A 25 -2.69 -12.61 3.76
N LEU A 26 -2.40 -12.96 5.02
CA LEU A 26 -1.05 -13.34 5.43
C LEU A 26 -0.55 -14.57 4.64
N VAL A 27 -1.38 -15.60 4.49
CA VAL A 27 -1.05 -16.80 3.71
C VAL A 27 -0.78 -16.46 2.24
N ASN A 28 -1.67 -15.70 1.60
CA ASN A 28 -1.52 -15.29 0.20
C ASN A 28 -0.27 -14.41 -0.02
N ARG A 29 0.00 -13.43 0.85
CA ARG A 29 1.21 -12.61 0.77
C ARG A 29 2.48 -13.46 0.89
N ASN A 30 2.51 -14.42 1.80
CA ASN A 30 3.65 -15.34 1.92
C ASN A 30 3.81 -16.23 0.67
N LYS A 31 2.70 -16.71 0.10
CA LYS A 31 2.71 -17.47 -1.16
C LYS A 31 3.21 -16.61 -2.33
N ALA A 32 2.78 -15.35 -2.40
CA ALA A 32 3.27 -14.38 -3.37
C ALA A 32 4.78 -14.13 -3.25
N LEU A 33 5.30 -14.02 -2.02
CA LEU A 33 6.74 -13.89 -1.77
C LEU A 33 7.53 -15.10 -2.28
N VAL A 34 7.02 -16.32 -2.13
CA VAL A 34 7.64 -17.53 -2.71
C VAL A 34 7.73 -17.41 -4.24
N TYR A 35 6.67 -16.95 -4.89
CA TYR A 35 6.68 -16.70 -6.34
C TYR A 35 7.66 -15.59 -6.73
N MET A 36 7.76 -14.50 -5.96
CA MET A 36 8.73 -13.42 -6.19
C MET A 36 10.17 -13.92 -6.11
N VAL A 37 10.50 -14.75 -5.11
CA VAL A 37 11.84 -15.38 -5.00
C VAL A 37 12.12 -16.28 -6.21
N GLY A 38 11.09 -16.99 -6.69
CA GLY A 38 11.14 -17.78 -7.92
C GLY A 38 11.14 -16.95 -9.22
N LYS A 39 11.07 -15.62 -9.14
CA LYS A 39 10.91 -14.68 -10.27
C LYS A 39 9.64 -14.93 -11.10
N ASP A 40 8.67 -15.66 -10.56
CA ASP A 40 7.34 -15.82 -11.14
C ASP A 40 6.45 -14.65 -10.69
N TYR A 41 6.76 -13.47 -11.22
CA TYR A 41 6.05 -12.25 -10.84
C TYR A 41 4.58 -12.25 -11.28
N VAL A 42 4.23 -13.01 -12.33
CA VAL A 42 2.83 -13.13 -12.79
C VAL A 42 1.99 -13.86 -11.75
N SER A 43 2.48 -14.97 -11.20
CA SER A 43 1.79 -15.67 -10.11
C SER A 43 1.76 -14.83 -8.84
N ALA A 44 2.85 -14.12 -8.51
CA ALA A 44 2.87 -13.21 -7.36
C ALA A 44 1.81 -12.10 -7.45
N VAL A 45 1.65 -11.49 -8.64
CA VAL A 45 0.60 -10.46 -8.87
C VAL A 45 -0.79 -11.02 -8.59
N ARG A 46 -1.08 -12.25 -9.02
CA ARG A 46 -2.39 -12.89 -8.78
C ARG A 46 -2.66 -13.07 -7.29
N GLU A 47 -1.67 -13.56 -6.55
CA GLU A 47 -1.82 -13.76 -5.10
C GLU A 47 -2.04 -12.44 -4.35
N TYR A 48 -1.33 -11.37 -4.72
CA TYR A 48 -1.54 -10.04 -4.14
C TYR A 48 -2.88 -9.43 -4.56
N GLU A 49 -3.35 -9.69 -5.78
CA GLU A 49 -4.66 -9.22 -6.21
C GLU A 49 -5.77 -9.81 -5.37
N GLU A 50 -5.70 -11.12 -5.08
CA GLU A 50 -6.66 -11.75 -4.18
C GLU A 50 -6.61 -11.17 -2.76
N CYS A 51 -5.46 -10.68 -2.28
CA CYS A 51 -5.39 -9.97 -1.00
C CYS A 51 -6.15 -8.64 -1.06
N ILE A 52 -5.95 -7.87 -2.13
CA ILE A 52 -6.55 -6.55 -2.35
C ILE A 52 -8.08 -6.66 -2.51
N GLU A 53 -8.55 -7.68 -3.24
CA GLU A 53 -9.98 -7.94 -3.43
C GLU A 53 -10.68 -8.28 -2.10
N ARG A 54 -10.00 -8.99 -1.19
CA ARG A 54 -10.51 -9.33 0.14
C ARG A 54 -10.45 -8.15 1.09
N ASP A 55 -9.36 -7.41 1.05
CA ASP A 55 -9.10 -6.27 1.92
C ASP A 55 -8.47 -5.12 1.12
N HIS A 56 -9.29 -4.12 0.84
CA HIS A 56 -8.90 -2.91 0.10
C HIS A 56 -7.96 -1.99 0.91
N SER A 57 -7.65 -2.36 2.15
CA SER A 57 -6.69 -1.68 3.02
C SER A 57 -5.36 -2.42 3.19
N ASP A 58 -5.15 -3.57 2.52
CA ASP A 58 -3.88 -4.31 2.58
C ASP A 58 -2.77 -3.63 1.76
N ILE A 59 -2.19 -2.58 2.33
CA ILE A 59 -1.15 -1.77 1.67
C ILE A 59 0.10 -2.58 1.35
N VAL A 60 0.38 -3.63 2.10
CA VAL A 60 1.49 -4.55 1.82
C VAL A 60 1.24 -5.26 0.48
N ALA A 61 0.02 -5.71 0.22
CA ALA A 61 -0.35 -6.33 -1.05
C ALA A 61 -0.30 -5.33 -2.21
N PHE A 62 -0.81 -4.11 -2.04
CA PHE A 62 -0.68 -3.04 -3.06
C PHE A 62 0.77 -2.77 -3.43
N ASN A 63 1.61 -2.55 -2.42
CA ASN A 63 3.01 -2.18 -2.65
C ASN A 63 3.79 -3.31 -3.33
N ASN A 64 3.60 -4.55 -2.88
CA ASN A 64 4.28 -5.68 -3.48
C ASN A 64 3.73 -6.05 -4.87
N LYS A 65 2.43 -5.87 -5.13
CA LYS A 65 1.85 -5.99 -6.48
C LYS A 65 2.52 -5.02 -7.45
N ALA A 66 2.66 -3.75 -7.04
CA ALA A 66 3.35 -2.73 -7.85
C ALA A 66 4.81 -3.13 -8.13
N LEU A 67 5.56 -3.57 -7.12
CA LEU A 67 6.94 -4.05 -7.32
C LEU A 67 7.00 -5.23 -8.30
N CYS A 68 6.07 -6.18 -8.25
CA CYS A 68 6.01 -7.28 -9.22
C CYS A 68 5.75 -6.77 -10.65
N LEU A 69 4.84 -5.80 -10.83
CA LEU A 69 4.58 -5.17 -12.12
C LEU A 69 5.81 -4.42 -12.65
N MET A 70 6.52 -3.70 -11.78
CA MET A 70 7.80 -3.07 -12.13
C MET A 70 8.83 -4.10 -12.61
N TYR A 71 8.97 -5.25 -11.93
CA TYR A 71 9.87 -6.32 -12.37
C TYR A 71 9.44 -6.97 -13.69
N LEU A 72 8.14 -6.96 -14.00
CA LEU A 72 7.58 -7.35 -15.30
C LEU A 72 7.73 -6.27 -16.38
N ARG A 73 8.40 -5.15 -16.07
CA ARG A 73 8.55 -3.96 -16.93
C ARG A 73 7.23 -3.23 -17.23
N ASP A 74 6.18 -3.49 -16.47
CA ASP A 74 4.92 -2.78 -16.58
C ASP A 74 4.86 -1.61 -15.58
N LEU A 75 5.66 -0.59 -15.88
CA LEU A 75 5.75 0.61 -15.04
C LEU A 75 4.42 1.38 -14.97
N SER A 76 3.65 1.38 -16.06
CA SER A 76 2.38 2.09 -16.15
C SER A 76 1.36 1.53 -15.16
N ASP A 77 1.16 0.21 -15.17
CA ASP A 77 0.21 -0.41 -14.24
C ASP A 77 0.76 -0.46 -12.81
N SER A 78 2.08 -0.58 -12.64
CA SER A 78 2.73 -0.44 -11.33
C SER A 78 2.40 0.89 -10.65
N ILE A 79 2.56 2.00 -11.37
CA ILE A 79 2.25 3.35 -10.88
C ILE A 79 0.77 3.46 -10.53
N LYS A 80 -0.13 3.03 -11.44
CA LYS A 80 -1.57 3.07 -11.21
C LYS A 80 -1.99 2.30 -9.96
N VAL A 81 -1.38 1.16 -9.66
CA VAL A 81 -1.69 0.39 -8.45
C VAL A 81 -1.43 1.20 -7.18
N LEU A 82 -0.30 1.92 -7.11
CA LEU A 82 0.04 2.74 -5.96
C LEU A 82 -0.82 4.01 -5.87
N GLU A 83 -1.03 4.71 -7.00
CA GLU A 83 -1.92 5.88 -7.06
C GLU A 83 -3.34 5.53 -6.61
N ASN A 84 -3.90 4.43 -7.12
CA ASN A 84 -5.23 3.96 -6.73
C ASN A 84 -5.33 3.65 -5.24
N SER A 85 -4.26 3.14 -4.62
CA SER A 85 -4.27 2.87 -3.16
C SER A 85 -4.33 4.18 -2.35
N LEU A 86 -3.59 5.21 -2.79
CA LEU A 86 -3.59 6.54 -2.19
C LEU A 86 -4.95 7.24 -2.38
N GLU A 87 -5.60 7.06 -3.52
CA GLU A 87 -6.93 7.63 -3.76
C GLU A 87 -8.02 6.95 -2.94
N ARG A 88 -7.97 5.61 -2.78
CA ARG A 88 -9.03 4.84 -2.13
C ARG A 88 -8.99 4.90 -0.61
N VAL A 89 -7.81 4.75 -0.02
CA VAL A 89 -7.62 4.67 1.44
C VAL A 89 -6.46 5.57 1.88
N PRO A 90 -6.51 6.89 1.60
CA PRO A 90 -5.37 7.80 1.73
C PRO A 90 -4.67 7.73 3.09
N THR A 91 -5.42 7.73 4.18
CA THR A 91 -4.85 7.71 5.55
C THR A 91 -4.13 6.39 5.87
N VAL A 92 -4.57 5.27 5.27
CA VAL A 92 -3.96 3.95 5.50
C VAL A 92 -2.81 3.70 4.52
N ALA A 93 -2.99 4.08 3.25
CA ALA A 93 -2.01 3.91 2.19
C ALA A 93 -0.80 4.83 2.32
N LEU A 94 -0.99 6.02 2.91
CA LEU A 94 0.09 6.98 3.06
C LEU A 94 1.11 6.50 4.09
N ASN A 95 2.15 5.83 3.59
CA ASN A 95 3.35 5.48 4.34
C ASN A 95 4.60 5.80 3.51
N GLU A 96 5.72 5.97 4.20
CA GLU A 96 7.00 6.36 3.59
C GLU A 96 7.43 5.41 2.47
N THR A 97 7.35 4.10 2.70
CA THR A 97 7.79 3.08 1.73
C THR A 97 7.02 3.14 0.42
N LEU A 98 5.70 3.33 0.50
CA LEU A 98 4.85 3.44 -0.68
C LEU A 98 5.19 4.70 -1.48
N VAL A 99 5.38 5.83 -0.79
CA VAL A 99 5.72 7.10 -1.45
C VAL A 99 7.08 7.02 -2.13
N VAL A 100 8.10 6.47 -1.46
CA VAL A 100 9.43 6.27 -2.05
C VAL A 100 9.38 5.36 -3.27
N ASN A 101 8.62 4.27 -3.21
CA ASN A 101 8.45 3.36 -4.35
C ASN A 101 7.76 4.07 -5.52
N LEU A 102 6.70 4.85 -5.26
CA LEU A 102 6.01 5.61 -6.28
C LEU A 102 6.91 6.68 -6.91
N CYS A 103 7.68 7.42 -6.11
CA CYS A 103 8.67 8.39 -6.60
C CYS A 103 9.73 7.72 -7.48
N SER A 104 10.26 6.57 -7.06
CA SER A 104 11.23 5.79 -7.85
C SER A 104 10.63 5.34 -9.18
N MET A 105 9.37 4.91 -9.19
CA MET A 105 8.68 4.51 -10.42
C MET A 105 8.44 5.70 -11.35
N TYR A 106 8.12 6.89 -10.83
CA TYR A 106 8.01 8.10 -11.65
C TYR A 106 9.33 8.49 -12.30
N GLU A 107 10.45 8.41 -11.59
CA GLU A 107 11.79 8.67 -12.15
C GLU A 107 12.15 7.70 -13.27
N LEU A 108 11.75 6.44 -13.13
CA LEU A 108 11.96 5.42 -14.15
C LEU A 108 11.04 5.60 -15.37
N ALA A 109 9.79 6.02 -15.16
CA ALA A 109 8.78 6.10 -16.21
C ALA A 109 8.78 7.42 -16.98
N TYR A 110 9.18 8.53 -16.35
CA TYR A 110 8.95 9.88 -16.88
C TYR A 110 10.21 10.74 -16.92
N VAL A 111 10.44 11.35 -18.09
CA VAL A 111 11.51 12.36 -18.28
C VAL A 111 11.27 13.59 -17.39
N ASN A 112 10.02 14.04 -17.27
CA ASN A 112 9.62 15.20 -16.46
C ASN A 112 9.04 14.78 -15.09
N HIS A 113 9.67 13.82 -14.42
CA HIS A 113 9.20 13.29 -13.12
C HIS A 113 9.09 14.36 -12.02
N SER A 114 9.78 15.50 -12.15
CA SER A 114 9.71 16.62 -11.18
C SER A 114 8.29 17.19 -11.03
N ASP A 115 7.53 17.29 -12.12
CA ASP A 115 6.18 17.88 -12.09
C ASP A 115 5.16 16.95 -11.41
N ILE A 116 5.25 15.65 -11.69
CA ILE A 116 4.36 14.66 -11.09
C ILE A 116 4.70 14.44 -9.61
N LYS A 117 5.98 14.39 -9.23
CA LYS A 117 6.40 14.33 -7.81
C LYS A 117 5.98 15.57 -7.02
N ARG A 118 5.99 16.75 -7.65
CA ARG A 118 5.45 17.98 -7.07
C ARG A 118 3.95 17.91 -6.86
N THR A 119 3.20 17.39 -7.83
CA THR A 119 1.76 17.16 -7.70
C THR A 119 1.46 16.21 -6.54
N LEU A 120 2.17 15.09 -6.46
CA LEU A 120 2.07 14.14 -5.35
C LEU A 120 2.39 14.81 -4.00
N SER A 121 3.49 15.57 -3.91
CA SER A 121 3.88 16.29 -2.69
C SER A 121 2.80 17.27 -2.22
N ASN A 122 2.21 18.03 -3.15
CA ASN A 122 1.12 18.95 -2.85
C ASN A 122 -0.15 18.24 -2.38
N TRP A 123 -0.43 17.04 -2.91
CA TRP A 123 -1.53 16.22 -2.45
C TRP A 123 -1.29 15.67 -1.06
N ILE A 124 -0.08 15.13 -0.78
CA ILE A 124 0.32 14.63 0.53
C ILE A 124 0.19 15.74 1.58
N ALA A 125 0.70 16.94 1.30
CA ALA A 125 0.61 18.08 2.24
C ALA A 125 -0.82 18.48 2.64
N ARG A 126 -1.85 18.06 1.87
CA ARG A 126 -3.26 18.33 2.18
C ARG A 126 -3.95 17.20 2.96
N VAL A 127 -3.44 15.97 2.83
CA VAL A 127 -4.11 14.75 3.28
C VAL A 127 -3.35 14.08 4.42
N ALA A 128 -2.06 14.35 4.55
CA ALA A 128 -1.18 13.74 5.53
C ALA A 128 -1.58 14.12 6.97
N PRO A 129 -1.53 13.17 7.90
CA PRO A 129 -1.54 13.46 9.33
C PRO A 129 -0.40 14.40 9.75
N ASP A 130 -0.58 15.15 10.85
CA ASP A 130 0.40 16.15 11.33
C ASP A 130 1.80 15.55 11.64
N ASP A 131 1.88 14.25 11.91
CA ASP A 131 3.10 13.51 12.26
C ASP A 131 3.75 12.79 11.07
N PHE A 132 3.21 12.91 9.85
CA PHE A 132 3.77 12.27 8.66
C PHE A 132 5.06 12.96 8.18
N ASP A 133 6.12 12.19 7.97
CA ASP A 133 7.36 12.70 7.41
C ASP A 133 7.27 12.89 5.88
N ALA A 134 6.95 14.10 5.45
CA ALA A 134 6.90 14.47 4.04
C ALA A 134 8.28 14.61 3.37
N THR A 135 9.40 14.34 4.06
CA THR A 135 10.74 14.35 3.43
C THR A 135 10.89 13.29 2.34
N CYS A 136 10.07 12.23 2.39
CA CYS A 136 10.12 11.08 1.49
C CYS A 136 9.79 11.38 0.02
N THR A 137 9.25 12.56 -0.29
CA THR A 137 9.00 12.99 -1.68
C THR A 137 10.20 13.73 -2.31
N ARG A 138 11.28 13.95 -1.56
CA ARG A 138 12.45 14.74 -1.99
C ARG A 138 13.54 13.93 -2.71
N THR A 139 13.55 12.61 -2.58
CA THR A 139 14.37 11.71 -3.42
C THR A 139 13.77 11.72 -4.79
#